data_AF-A0A7C4HK05-F1
#
_entry.id   AF-A0A7C4HK05-F1
#
_cell.length_a   1.000
_cell.length_b   1.000
_cell.length_c   1.000
_cell.angle_alpha   90.00
_cell.angle_beta   90.00
_cell.angle_gamma   90.00
#
_symmetry.space_group_name_H-M   'P 1'
#
loop_
_entity.id
_entity.type
_entity.pdbx_description
1 polymer ?
#
loop_
_entity_poly.entity_id
_entity_poly.type
_entity_poly.pdbx_seq_one_letter_code
_entity_poly.pdbx_strand_id
1 'polypeptide(L)'
;MALLVFLFMNALVLSAAIDVVDDAYLSLKEFLAQPDSGAFIGLLERAKGLLIVPKYYKVGWIFGGQYGVGILLRRDLETNGWYGPLFVKIHGLSLGPQIGFQSISLIAVVMDRVDSFLETNVTLGGSLSVAAGPLGRRLGADFNFE
;
A
#
# COMPACT_ATOMS: atom_id res chain seq x y z
N MET A 1 35.06 7.39 14.54
CA MET A 1 33.97 6.48 14.92
C MET A 1 32.60 7.01 14.49
N ALA A 2 32.17 8.19 14.93
CA ALA A 2 30.83 8.73 14.63
C ALA A 2 30.51 8.92 13.13
N LEU A 3 31.47 9.39 12.32
CA LEU A 3 31.30 9.54 10.87
C LEU A 3 31.06 8.20 10.16
N LEU A 4 31.77 7.15 10.59
CA LEU A 4 31.64 5.79 10.05
C LEU A 4 30.26 5.21 10.39
N VAL A 5 29.81 5.41 11.63
CA VAL A 5 28.48 5.00 12.09
C VAL A 5 27.39 5.74 11.32
N PHE A 6 27.56 7.05 11.09
CA PHE A 6 26.62 7.85 10.30
C PHE A 6 26.52 7.38 8.84
N LEU A 7 27.66 7.15 8.17
CA LEU A 7 27.69 6.59 6.81
C LEU A 7 27.00 5.23 6.73
N PHE A 8 27.27 4.36 7.71
CA PHE A 8 26.67 3.03 7.75
C PHE A 8 25.15 3.07 7.97
N MET A 9 24.66 3.95 8.87
CA MET A 9 23.22 4.12 9.08
C MET A 9 22.50 4.64 7.84
N ASN A 10 23.09 5.61 7.12
CA ASN A 10 22.50 6.10 5.87
C ASN A 10 22.46 5.02 4.80
N ALA A 11 23.52 4.21 4.68
CA ALA A 11 23.55 3.10 3.74
C ALA A 11 22.47 2.05 4.05
N LEU A 12 22.24 1.75 5.33
CA LEU A 12 21.19 0.81 5.76
C LEU A 12 19.78 1.33 5.44
N VAL A 13 19.52 2.61 5.73
CA VAL A 13 18.22 3.23 5.40
C VAL A 13 17.99 3.25 3.90
N LEU A 14 19.03 3.51 3.11
CA LEU A 14 18.96 3.48 1.65
C LEU A 14 18.65 2.08 1.12
N SER A 15 19.31 1.04 1.64
CA SER A 15 19.02 -0.35 1.19
C SER A 15 17.59 -0.73 1.53
N ALA A 16 17.11 -0.42 2.73
CA ALA A 16 15.74 -0.72 3.13
C ALA A 16 14.70 0.00 2.25
N ALA A 17 14.99 1.23 1.81
CA ALA A 17 14.14 1.95 0.88
C ALA A 17 14.12 1.30 -0.52
N ILE A 18 15.28 0.83 -1.01
CA ILE A 18 15.39 0.11 -2.29
C ILE A 18 14.61 -1.20 -2.23
N ASP A 19 14.77 -1.98 -1.16
CA ASP A 19 14.09 -3.26 -0.98
C ASP A 19 12.56 -3.10 -1.04
N VAL A 20 12.02 -2.04 -0.45
CA VAL A 20 10.57 -1.75 -0.49
C VAL A 20 10.11 -1.45 -1.91
N VAL A 21 10.91 -0.75 -2.71
CA VAL A 21 10.58 -0.44 -4.11
C VAL A 21 10.64 -1.70 -4.98
N ASP A 22 11.68 -2.52 -4.81
CA ASP A 22 11.86 -3.77 -5.56
C ASP A 22 10.76 -4.79 -5.21
N ASP A 23 10.47 -4.98 -3.93
CA ASP A 23 9.39 -5.85 -3.47
C ASP A 23 8.02 -5.36 -4.00
N ALA A 24 7.79 -4.04 -4.05
CA ALA A 24 6.57 -3.46 -4.59
C ALA A 24 6.44 -3.72 -6.10
N TYR A 25 7.53 -3.56 -6.86
CA TYR A 25 7.56 -3.86 -8.28
C TYR A 25 7.28 -5.35 -8.56
N LEU A 26 7.93 -6.25 -7.80
CA LEU A 26 7.70 -7.69 -7.93
C LEU A 26 6.27 -8.07 -7.59
N SER A 27 5.73 -7.56 -6.48
CA SER A 27 4.35 -7.79 -6.07
C SER A 27 3.35 -7.34 -7.13
N LEU A 28 3.56 -6.15 -7.72
CA LEU A 28 2.71 -5.64 -8.79
C LEU A 28 2.83 -6.49 -10.06
N LYS A 29 4.05 -6.87 -10.45
CA LYS A 29 4.30 -7.70 -11.63
C LYS A 29 3.62 -9.06 -11.51
N GLU A 30 3.73 -9.71 -10.35
CA GLU A 30 3.08 -10.99 -10.07
C GLU A 30 1.55 -10.85 -10.09
N PHE A 31 1.01 -9.78 -9.51
CA PHE A 31 -0.41 -9.48 -9.54
C PHE A 31 -0.93 -9.28 -10.97
N LEU A 32 -0.22 -8.49 -11.79
CA LEU A 32 -0.61 -8.21 -13.17
C LEU A 32 -0.52 -9.45 -14.07
N ALA A 33 0.36 -10.41 -13.75
CA ALA A 33 0.48 -11.67 -14.48
C ALA A 33 -0.72 -12.63 -14.25
N GLN A 34 -1.60 -12.33 -13.30
CA GLN A 34 -2.79 -13.13 -13.05
C GLN A 34 -3.86 -12.89 -14.14
N PRO A 35 -4.58 -13.94 -14.58
CA PRO A 35 -5.55 -13.84 -15.67
C PRO A 35 -6.73 -12.88 -15.39
N ASP A 36 -7.05 -12.64 -14.12
CA ASP A 36 -8.17 -11.80 -13.71
C ASP A 36 -7.78 -10.32 -13.47
N SER A 37 -6.54 -9.91 -13.80
CA SER A 37 -6.05 -8.54 -13.57
C SER A 37 -6.65 -7.49 -14.51
N GLY A 38 -7.37 -7.89 -15.56
CA GLY A 38 -7.93 -6.98 -16.57
C GLY A 38 -8.86 -5.91 -15.98
N ALA A 39 -9.68 -6.25 -14.98
CA ALA A 39 -10.53 -5.27 -14.29
C ALA A 39 -9.70 -4.21 -13.54
N PHE A 40 -8.57 -4.60 -12.96
CA PHE A 40 -7.67 -3.68 -12.28
C PHE A 40 -6.99 -2.71 -13.26
N ILE A 41 -6.59 -3.19 -14.44
CA ILE A 41 -6.00 -2.33 -15.48
C ILE A 41 -7.01 -1.27 -15.92
N GLY A 42 -8.29 -1.63 -16.08
CA GLY A 42 -9.35 -0.66 -16.39
C GLY A 42 -9.56 0.39 -15.29
N LEU A 43 -9.39 0.02 -14.01
CA LEU A 43 -9.45 0.97 -12.90
C LEU A 43 -8.26 1.94 -12.91
N LEU A 44 -7.08 1.51 -13.37
CA LEU A 44 -5.91 2.37 -13.49
C LEU A 44 -6.15 3.53 -14.47
N GLU A 45 -7.02 3.38 -15.47
CA GLU A 45 -7.33 4.46 -16.42
C GLU A 45 -7.93 5.69 -15.75
N ARG A 46 -8.64 5.50 -14.64
CA ARG A 46 -9.30 6.57 -13.87
C ARG A 46 -8.63 6.84 -12.52
N ALA A 47 -7.54 6.15 -12.24
CA ALA A 47 -6.80 6.28 -11.00
C ALA A 47 -6.12 7.66 -10.90
N LYS A 48 -6.17 8.24 -9.70
CA LYS A 48 -5.32 9.38 -9.29
C LYS A 48 -4.03 8.89 -8.60
N GLY A 49 -3.97 7.63 -8.17
CA GLY A 49 -2.76 7.06 -7.61
C GLY A 49 -2.82 5.53 -7.47
N LEU A 50 -1.67 4.95 -7.14
CA LEU A 50 -1.48 3.51 -6.96
C LEU A 50 -0.65 3.28 -5.70
N LEU A 51 -1.26 2.65 -4.71
CA LEU A 51 -0.64 2.25 -3.45
C LEU A 51 -0.22 0.79 -3.54
N ILE A 52 1.04 0.51 -3.23
CA ILE A 52 1.60 -0.85 -3.19
C ILE A 52 2.32 -1.05 -1.86
N VAL A 53 1.84 -1.98 -1.07
CA VAL A 53 2.44 -2.38 0.21
C VAL A 53 2.78 -3.86 0.10
N PRO A 54 4.03 -4.20 -0.24
CA PRO A 54 4.40 -5.58 -0.56
C PRO A 54 4.33 -6.50 0.66
N LYS A 55 4.62 -5.96 1.85
CA LYS A 55 4.58 -6.67 3.13
C LYS A 55 3.60 -5.97 4.07
N TYR A 56 2.38 -6.47 4.09
CA TYR A 56 1.33 -6.01 4.97
C TYR A 56 0.99 -7.08 6.00
N TYR A 57 1.25 -6.75 7.28
CA TYR A 57 1.07 -7.65 8.40
C TYR A 57 -0.23 -7.35 9.13
N LYS A 58 -1.00 -8.40 9.38
CA LYS A 58 -2.14 -8.38 10.31
C LYS A 58 -1.89 -9.39 11.40
N VAL A 59 -1.95 -8.96 12.65
CA VAL A 59 -1.77 -9.81 13.83
C VAL A 59 -2.96 -9.58 14.74
N GLY A 60 -3.74 -10.61 15.06
CA GLY A 60 -4.90 -10.42 15.94
C GLY A 60 -5.55 -11.71 16.40
N TRP A 61 -6.32 -11.59 17.50
CA TRP A 61 -7.23 -12.62 18.01
C TRP A 61 -8.63 -12.02 18.22
N ILE A 62 -8.73 -10.96 19.03
CA ILE A 62 -9.95 -10.16 19.28
C ILE A 62 -9.63 -8.67 19.04
N PHE A 63 -8.50 -8.22 19.59
CA PHE A 63 -7.83 -6.98 19.24
C PHE A 63 -6.55 -7.34 18.49
N GLY A 64 -6.26 -6.62 17.42
CA GLY A 64 -5.11 -6.86 16.57
C GLY A 64 -4.43 -5.58 16.10
N GLY A 65 -3.16 -5.71 15.76
CA GLY A 65 -2.38 -4.66 15.11
C GLY A 65 -2.23 -4.97 13.62
N GLN A 66 -2.18 -3.91 12.83
CA GLN A 66 -1.83 -4.00 11.42
C GLN A 66 -0.71 -3.02 11.10
N TYR A 67 0.24 -3.44 10.28
CA TYR A 67 1.44 -2.69 9.94
C TYR A 67 1.92 -3.02 8.54
N GLY A 68 2.34 -2.02 7.78
CA GLY A 68 3.03 -2.22 6.51
C GLY A 68 3.79 -0.97 6.07
N VAL A 69 4.82 -1.19 5.26
CA VAL A 69 5.57 -0.13 4.59
C VAL A 69 5.46 -0.38 3.09
N GLY A 70 5.21 0.69 2.34
CA GLY A 70 5.04 0.59 0.90
C GLY A 70 5.30 1.90 0.20
N ILE A 71 4.89 1.95 -1.06
CA ILE A 71 5.02 3.11 -1.93
C ILE A 71 3.67 3.54 -2.48
N LEU A 72 3.53 4.84 -2.70
CA LEU A 72 2.44 5.46 -3.43
C LEU A 72 3.00 6.13 -4.67
N LEU A 73 2.39 5.82 -5.81
CA LEU A 73 2.58 6.55 -7.05
C LEU A 73 1.37 7.46 -7.24
N ARG A 74 1.60 8.75 -7.47
CA ARG A 74 0.57 9.71 -7.84
C ARG A 74 0.49 9.78 -9.36
N ARG A 75 -0.72 9.89 -9.89
CA ARG A 75 -0.94 10.22 -11.29
C ARG A 75 -1.43 11.65 -11.39
N ASP A 76 -0.82 12.39 -12.29
CA ASP A 76 -1.35 13.66 -12.76
C ASP A 76 -2.32 13.40 -13.89
N LEU A 77 -3.57 13.82 -13.73
CA LEU A 77 -4.61 13.63 -14.73
C LEU A 77 -4.50 14.61 -15.90
N GLU A 78 -3.83 15.76 -15.71
CA GLU A 78 -3.66 16.76 -16.77
C GLU A 78 -2.59 16.32 -17.77
N THR A 79 -1.45 15.84 -17.27
CA THR A 79 -0.34 15.34 -18.10
C THR A 79 -0.41 13.85 -18.39
N ASN A 80 -1.32 13.13 -17.73
CA ASN A 80 -1.38 11.66 -17.70
C ASN A 80 -0.09 10.99 -17.17
N GLY A 81 0.77 11.75 -16.49
CA GLY A 81 2.06 11.29 -15.97
C GLY A 81 1.93 10.61 -14.60
N TRP A 82 2.85 9.69 -14.30
CA TRP A 82 2.99 9.07 -12.98
C TRP A 82 4.23 9.63 -12.27
N TYR A 83 4.09 9.89 -10.97
CA TYR A 83 5.08 10.53 -10.10
C TYR A 83 5.24 9.76 -8.79
N GLY A 84 6.45 9.74 -8.25
CA GLY A 84 6.80 8.99 -7.04
C GLY A 84 8.18 8.32 -7.15
N PRO A 85 8.51 7.35 -6.28
CA PRO A 85 7.66 6.82 -5.21
C PRO A 85 7.62 7.71 -3.96
N LEU A 86 6.43 7.89 -3.39
CA LEU A 86 6.28 8.39 -2.02
C LEU A 86 6.21 7.19 -1.06
N PHE A 87 7.12 7.13 -0.09
CA PHE A 87 7.10 6.08 0.92
C PHE A 87 5.98 6.33 1.93
N VAL A 88 5.17 5.31 2.17
CA VAL A 88 4.04 5.37 3.09
C VAL A 88 4.17 4.29 4.16
N LYS A 89 3.81 4.66 5.38
CA LYS A 89 3.69 3.73 6.50
C LYS A 89 2.24 3.60 6.88
N ILE A 90 1.76 2.37 6.87
CA ILE A 90 0.42 2.01 7.25
C ILE A 90 0.48 1.36 8.62
N HIS A 91 -0.34 1.85 9.53
CA HIS A 91 -0.54 1.23 10.83
C HIS A 91 -2.00 1.35 11.23
N GLY A 92 -2.48 0.44 12.07
CA GLY A 92 -3.85 0.51 12.56
C GLY A 92 -4.15 -0.54 13.60
N LEU A 93 -5.29 -0.38 14.24
CA LEU A 93 -5.89 -1.40 15.06
C LEU A 93 -6.91 -2.17 14.21
N SER A 94 -7.07 -3.45 14.50
CA SER A 94 -8.00 -4.35 13.85
C SER A 94 -8.87 -4.99 14.92
N LEU A 95 -10.18 -4.97 14.72
CA LEU A 95 -11.15 -5.72 15.52
C LEU A 95 -11.73 -6.81 14.61
N GLY A 96 -11.53 -8.07 14.98
CA GLY A 96 -12.09 -9.17 14.19
C GLY A 96 -11.82 -10.54 14.80
N PRO A 97 -12.66 -11.55 14.50
CA PRO A 97 -12.56 -12.90 15.04
C PRO A 97 -11.45 -13.74 14.36
N GLN A 98 -10.57 -13.11 13.59
CA GLN A 98 -9.50 -13.81 12.89
C GLN A 98 -8.33 -14.00 13.84
N ILE A 99 -8.11 -15.25 14.25
CA ILE A 99 -6.92 -15.67 15.00
C ILE A 99 -5.80 -15.93 14.00
N GLY A 100 -4.73 -15.14 14.06
CA GLY A 100 -3.51 -15.46 13.32
C GLY A 100 -2.56 -14.31 13.03
N PHE A 101 -1.44 -14.68 12.41
CA PHE A 101 -0.48 -13.79 11.77
C PHE A 101 -0.62 -13.97 10.26
N GLN A 102 -0.97 -12.90 9.56
CA GLN A 102 -1.11 -12.91 8.11
C GLN A 102 -0.14 -11.90 7.50
N SER A 103 0.59 -12.34 6.48
CA SER A 103 1.41 -11.49 5.61
C SER A 103 0.81 -11.51 4.22
N ILE A 104 0.36 -10.37 3.71
CA ILE A 104 -0.18 -10.21 2.36
C ILE A 104 0.46 -9.03 1.65
N SER A 105 0.43 -9.04 0.33
CA SER A 105 0.70 -7.85 -0.48
C SER A 105 -0.63 -7.12 -0.72
N LEU A 106 -0.64 -5.82 -0.42
CA LEU A 106 -1.79 -4.95 -0.64
C LEU A 106 -1.50 -4.05 -1.84
N ILE A 107 -2.36 -4.10 -2.85
CA ILE A 107 -2.31 -3.24 -4.02
C ILE A 107 -3.66 -2.56 -4.12
N ALA A 108 -3.67 -1.23 -4.11
CA ALA A 108 -4.88 -0.43 -4.10
C ALA A 108 -4.81 0.73 -5.08
N VAL A 109 -5.87 0.91 -5.85
CA VAL A 109 -6.06 2.07 -6.72
C VAL A 109 -6.66 3.20 -5.91
N VAL A 110 -6.07 4.39 -5.98
CA VAL A 110 -6.55 5.59 -5.30
C VAL A 110 -7.32 6.45 -6.31
N MET A 111 -8.61 6.63 -6.05
CA MET A 111 -9.52 7.36 -6.96
C MET A 111 -9.72 8.83 -6.54
N ASP A 112 -9.54 9.14 -5.26
CA ASP A 112 -9.66 10.50 -4.74
C ASP A 112 -8.70 10.77 -3.58
N ARG A 113 -8.50 12.06 -3.24
CA ARG A 113 -7.75 12.51 -2.05
C ARG A 113 -6.33 11.92 -1.94
N VAL A 114 -5.61 11.77 -3.05
CA VAL A 114 -4.21 11.29 -3.05
C VAL A 114 -3.33 12.13 -2.11
N ASP A 115 -3.62 13.42 -2.00
CA ASP A 115 -2.88 14.34 -1.14
C ASP A 115 -2.99 13.99 0.36
N SER A 116 -4.03 13.26 0.81
CA SER A 116 -4.12 12.82 2.22
C SER A 116 -3.07 11.76 2.59
N PHE A 117 -2.39 11.16 1.61
CA PHE A 117 -1.27 10.26 1.84
C PHE A 117 0.08 10.98 1.90
N LEU A 118 0.12 12.30 1.67
CA LEU A 118 1.32 13.11 1.87
C LEU A 118 1.70 13.20 3.36
N GLU A 119 0.72 13.02 4.25
CA GLU A 119 0.99 12.77 5.66
C GLU A 119 1.62 11.37 5.79
N THR A 120 2.91 11.33 6.14
CA THR A 120 3.77 10.14 6.15
C THR A 120 3.25 8.96 6.99
N ASN A 121 2.17 9.15 7.75
CA ASN A 121 1.57 8.17 8.64
C ASN A 121 0.06 8.09 8.37
N VAL A 122 -0.38 7.07 7.62
CA VAL A 122 -1.80 6.86 7.34
C VAL A 122 -2.34 5.78 8.27
N THR A 123 -3.36 6.12 9.05
CA THR A 123 -4.03 5.20 9.98
C THR A 123 -5.25 4.58 9.31
N LEU A 124 -5.23 3.27 9.14
CA LEU A 124 -6.39 2.53 8.62
C LEU A 124 -7.50 2.48 9.67
N GLY A 125 -8.68 3.02 9.31
CA GLY A 125 -9.85 3.12 10.19
C GLY A 125 -10.07 4.50 10.84
N GLY A 126 -9.20 5.49 10.57
CA GLY A 126 -9.33 6.87 11.06
C GLY A 126 -9.41 7.90 9.95
N SER A 127 -8.27 8.24 9.34
CA SER A 127 -8.15 9.29 8.30
C SER A 127 -8.40 8.79 6.87
N LEU A 128 -8.33 7.48 6.66
CA LEU A 128 -8.65 6.82 5.40
C LEU A 128 -9.62 5.67 5.70
N SER A 129 -10.87 5.81 5.24
CA SER A 129 -11.86 4.73 5.28
C SER A 129 -11.49 3.74 4.18
N VAL A 130 -10.87 2.61 4.54
CA VAL A 130 -10.59 1.55 3.57
C VAL A 130 -11.82 0.67 3.45
N ALA A 131 -12.54 0.83 2.35
CA ALA A 131 -13.42 -0.19 1.82
C ALA A 131 -12.53 -1.39 1.43
N ALA A 132 -12.63 -2.48 2.18
CA ALA A 132 -11.84 -3.68 1.95
C ALA A 132 -12.25 -4.33 0.62
N GLY A 133 -11.34 -4.35 -0.37
CA GLY A 133 -11.40 -5.28 -1.50
C GLY A 133 -10.21 -5.11 -2.48
N PRO A 134 -9.67 -6.18 -3.10
CA PRO A 134 -9.94 -7.61 -2.93
C PRO A 134 -8.83 -8.34 -2.14
N LEU A 135 -9.25 -9.10 -1.13
CA LEU A 135 -8.43 -10.04 -0.36
C LEU A 135 -8.00 -11.20 -1.27
N GLY A 136 -6.83 -11.12 -1.93
CA GLY A 136 -6.13 -12.28 -2.52
C GLY A 136 -7.00 -13.30 -3.26
N ARG A 137 -8.01 -12.82 -4.02
CA ARG A 137 -9.18 -13.51 -4.64
C ARG A 137 -10.52 -13.09 -4.03
N ARG A 138 -11.13 -12.06 -4.63
CA ARG A 138 -12.58 -11.95 -4.94
C ARG A 138 -12.88 -10.52 -5.40
N LEU A 139 -13.23 -10.39 -6.68
CA LEU A 139 -13.80 -9.19 -7.28
C LEU A 139 -15.16 -8.88 -6.64
N GLY A 140 -15.43 -7.59 -6.42
CA GLY A 140 -16.76 -7.01 -6.22
C GLY A 140 -17.18 -6.78 -4.76
N ALA A 141 -17.27 -5.52 -4.38
CA ALA A 141 -18.35 -5.01 -3.52
C ALA A 141 -18.46 -3.49 -3.71
N ASP A 142 -19.61 -3.09 -4.25
CA ASP A 142 -20.08 -1.73 -4.43
C ASP A 142 -20.43 -1.13 -3.05
N PHE A 143 -19.98 0.10 -2.76
CA PHE A 143 -20.46 0.83 -1.59
C PHE A 143 -20.72 2.29 -1.97
N ASN A 144 -22.01 2.55 -2.16
CA ASN A 144 -22.65 3.84 -2.26
C ASN A 144 -22.54 4.56 -0.90
N PHE A 145 -22.15 5.85 -0.91
CA PHE A 145 -22.26 6.71 0.26
C PHE A 145 -23.30 7.79 -0.05
N GLU A 146 -24.34 7.81 0.78
CA GLU A 146 -25.16 9.00 1.00
C GLU A 146 -24.41 10.00 1.89
#